data_AF-F8C398-F1
#
_entry.id   AF-F8C398-F1
#
_cell.length_a   1.000
_cell.length_b   1.000
_cell.length_c   1.000
_cell.angle_alpha   90.00
_cell.angle_beta   90.00
_cell.angle_gamma   90.00
#
_symmetry.space_group_name_H-M   'P 1'
#
loop_
_entity.id
_entity.type
_entity.pdbx_description
1 polymer ?
#
loop_
_entity_poly.entity_id
_entity_poly.type
_entity_poly.pdbx_seq_one_letter_code
_entity_poly.pdbx_strand_id
1 'polypeptide(L)'
;MKNKMKKFLYIIGVLIALTSCARPPKLAPEYSYEGYSKIVPAWLKPYTIDGKTYFPLPSAEGYEEVCIASWYGPGFHQNQSSSGEIYDMHDFTAAHKILPLGTYVLVKNLENNKEVVVRINDRGPFVEDRCIDLSYAAAKELGIIGKGLAKVKVIALSEGILTDGGIAYKNIPNIKFREFYLQVGAFKCYQNALKLKLELEKEFEKVNIETFQKDNTIFYRVQVYLSNDLNSALKLAEELKRGKFKSAFLVAK
;
A
#
# COMPACT_ATOMS: atom_id res chain seq x y z
N MET A 1 -37.56 -13.50 -72.59
CA MET A 1 -37.55 -12.02 -72.61
C MET A 1 -37.59 -11.52 -71.15
N LYS A 2 -36.50 -10.89 -70.70
CA LYS A 2 -36.34 -9.98 -69.54
C LYS A 2 -36.61 -10.49 -68.10
N ASN A 3 -35.50 -10.80 -67.41
CA ASN A 3 -35.04 -10.18 -66.14
C ASN A 3 -36.09 -9.59 -65.18
N LYS A 4 -36.08 -10.03 -63.91
CA LYS A 4 -35.44 -9.22 -62.84
C LYS A 4 -35.22 -10.00 -61.53
N MET A 5 -33.93 -10.07 -61.23
CA MET A 5 -33.24 -10.36 -59.98
C MET A 5 -33.84 -9.80 -58.68
N LYS A 6 -33.69 -10.62 -57.63
CA LYS A 6 -33.23 -10.32 -56.26
C LYS A 6 -34.08 -9.40 -55.38
N LYS A 7 -34.47 -9.93 -54.21
CA LYS A 7 -34.25 -9.29 -52.89
C LYS A 7 -34.43 -10.33 -51.78
N PHE A 8 -33.35 -11.07 -51.51
CA PHE A 8 -33.18 -11.80 -50.25
C PHE A 8 -32.66 -10.75 -49.26
N LEU A 9 -33.51 -10.29 -48.35
CA LEU A 9 -33.13 -9.32 -47.34
C LEU A 9 -32.41 -10.10 -46.21
N TYR A 10 -31.09 -10.19 -46.30
CA TYR A 10 -30.27 -10.61 -45.18
C TYR A 10 -30.37 -9.54 -44.10
N ILE A 11 -31.09 -9.84 -43.02
CA ILE A 11 -30.95 -9.10 -41.76
C ILE A 11 -29.59 -9.49 -41.20
N ILE A 12 -28.57 -8.72 -41.54
CA ILE A 12 -27.28 -8.75 -40.84
C ILE A 12 -27.58 -8.16 -39.46
N GLY A 13 -27.77 -9.04 -38.48
CA GLY A 13 -27.71 -8.68 -37.08
C GLY A 13 -26.32 -8.15 -36.80
N VAL A 14 -26.19 -6.83 -36.72
CA VAL A 14 -24.97 -6.19 -36.22
C VAL A 14 -24.89 -6.55 -34.74
N LEU A 15 -24.14 -7.60 -34.42
CA LEU A 15 -23.63 -7.82 -33.08
C LEU A 15 -22.65 -6.68 -32.81
N ILE A 16 -23.16 -5.58 -32.28
CA ILE A 16 -22.34 -4.56 -31.64
C ILE A 16 -21.83 -5.24 -30.36
N ALA A 17 -20.71 -5.95 -30.49
CA ALA A 17 -19.91 -6.32 -29.34
C ALA A 17 -19.44 -4.99 -28.74
N LEU A 18 -20.18 -4.51 -27.73
CA LEU A 18 -19.70 -3.51 -26.81
C LEU A 18 -18.55 -4.17 -26.05
N THR A 19 -17.37 -4.19 -26.67
CA THR A 19 -16.13 -4.40 -25.95
C THR A 19 -16.00 -3.20 -25.05
N SER A 20 -16.54 -3.32 -23.84
CA SER A 20 -16.18 -2.49 -22.70
C SER A 20 -14.70 -2.77 -22.45
N CYS A 21 -13.83 -2.12 -23.23
CA CYS A 21 -12.43 -2.02 -22.91
C CYS A 21 -12.37 -1.23 -21.62
N ALA A 22 -12.41 -1.93 -20.48
CA ALA A 22 -12.03 -1.36 -19.22
C ALA A 22 -10.67 -0.69 -19.46
N ARG A 23 -10.63 0.64 -19.28
CA ARG A 23 -9.37 1.36 -19.42
C ARG A 23 -8.38 0.70 -18.47
N PRO A 24 -7.21 0.25 -18.95
CA PRO A 24 -6.20 -0.24 -18.03
C PRO A 24 -5.91 0.88 -17.01
N PRO A 25 -5.72 0.55 -15.73
CA PRO A 25 -5.42 1.55 -14.72
C PRO A 25 -4.24 2.38 -15.19
N LYS A 26 -4.34 3.70 -14.99
CA LYS A 26 -3.27 4.62 -15.33
C LYS A 26 -1.98 4.13 -14.66
N LEU A 27 -0.98 3.82 -15.49
CA LEU A 27 0.33 3.41 -15.01
C LEU A 27 0.83 4.42 -13.99
N ALA A 28 1.45 3.92 -12.93
CA ALA A 28 2.12 4.81 -12.01
C ALA A 28 3.15 5.60 -12.82
N PRO A 29 3.33 6.92 -12.56
CA PRO A 29 4.50 7.60 -13.07
C PRO A 29 5.75 6.80 -12.68
N GLU A 30 6.65 6.60 -13.64
CA GLU A 30 7.89 5.86 -13.42
C GLU A 30 8.80 6.69 -12.51
N TYR A 31 9.04 6.22 -11.31
CA TYR A 31 10.00 6.82 -10.39
C TYR A 31 11.31 6.03 -10.50
N SER A 32 12.31 6.57 -11.20
CA SER A 32 13.64 5.94 -11.19
C SER A 32 14.33 6.23 -9.85
N TYR A 33 14.72 5.16 -9.17
CA TYR A 33 15.56 5.20 -7.97
C TYR A 33 17.04 4.93 -8.32
N GLU A 34 17.46 5.28 -9.54
CA GLU A 34 18.86 5.18 -9.94
C GLU A 34 19.67 6.31 -9.26
N GLY A 35 20.53 5.89 -8.34
CA GLY A 35 21.38 6.76 -7.54
C GLY A 35 20.84 6.98 -6.12
N TYR A 36 21.74 7.21 -5.17
CA TYR A 36 21.41 7.65 -3.80
C TYR A 36 20.68 9.00 -3.86
N SER A 37 19.38 9.01 -4.12
CA SER A 37 18.59 10.24 -4.19
C SER A 37 18.46 10.82 -2.78
N LYS A 38 19.07 11.98 -2.59
CA LYS A 38 19.07 12.79 -1.35
C LYS A 38 17.67 13.34 -0.98
N ILE A 39 16.60 12.87 -1.60
CA ILE A 39 15.25 13.40 -1.46
C ILE A 39 14.31 12.22 -1.16
N VAL A 40 13.98 12.03 0.12
CA VAL A 40 12.82 11.21 0.49
C VAL A 40 11.58 11.92 -0.05
N PRO A 41 10.81 11.30 -0.97
CA PRO A 41 9.57 11.89 -1.46
C PRO A 41 8.70 12.37 -0.31
N ALA A 42 8.07 13.54 -0.45
CA ALA A 42 7.29 14.15 0.63
C ALA A 42 6.25 13.18 1.23
N TRP A 43 5.70 12.29 0.41
CA TRP A 43 4.73 11.27 0.79
C TRP A 43 5.28 10.10 1.61
N LEU A 44 6.61 9.92 1.72
CA LEU A 44 7.26 8.96 2.62
C LEU A 44 7.57 9.56 4.01
N LYS A 45 7.43 10.88 4.18
CA LYS A 45 7.66 11.52 5.48
C LYS A 45 6.53 11.15 6.46
N PRO A 46 6.84 10.91 7.74
CA PRO A 46 5.80 10.79 8.76
C PRO A 46 4.90 12.03 8.77
N TYR A 47 3.61 11.82 8.98
CA TYR A 47 2.61 12.89 8.97
C TYR A 47 1.62 12.68 10.12
N THR A 48 1.01 13.77 10.59
CA THR A 48 0.09 13.76 11.73
C THR A 48 -1.28 14.27 11.31
N ILE A 49 -2.32 13.49 11.63
CA ILE A 49 -3.73 13.87 11.47
C ILE A 49 -4.39 13.66 12.83
N ASP A 50 -5.10 14.68 13.33
CA ASP A 50 -5.83 14.65 14.60
C ASP A 50 -5.03 14.10 15.80
N GLY A 51 -3.75 14.49 15.89
CA GLY A 51 -2.85 14.07 16.97
C GLY A 51 -2.25 12.66 16.82
N LYS A 52 -2.65 11.88 15.80
CA LYS A 52 -2.08 10.57 15.49
C LYS A 52 -1.04 10.67 14.38
N THR A 53 0.19 10.23 14.67
CA THR A 53 1.28 10.20 13.69
C THR A 53 1.31 8.87 12.95
N TYR A 54 1.30 8.96 11.62
CA TYR A 54 1.43 7.84 10.69
C TYR A 54 2.84 7.80 10.12
N PHE A 55 3.36 6.59 9.94
CA PHE A 55 4.70 6.33 9.42
C PHE A 55 4.54 5.54 8.12
N PRO A 56 4.57 6.20 6.94
CA PRO A 56 4.58 5.49 5.67
C PRO A 56 5.70 4.46 5.63
N LEU A 57 5.37 3.28 5.12
CA LEU A 57 6.34 2.21 4.91
C LEU A 57 7.30 2.64 3.79
N PRO A 58 8.59 2.32 3.91
CA PRO A 58 9.57 2.59 2.85
C PRO A 58 9.33 1.71 1.62
N SER A 59 8.62 0.59 1.77
CA SER A 59 8.27 -0.35 0.72
C SER A 59 6.91 -0.99 1.00
N ALA A 60 6.17 -1.31 -0.06
CA ALA A 60 4.93 -2.07 -0.02
C ALA A 60 5.16 -3.58 -0.11
N GLU A 61 6.41 -3.97 -0.31
CA GLU A 61 6.84 -5.35 -0.49
C GLU A 61 6.10 -6.28 0.49
N GLY A 62 5.42 -7.28 -0.07
CA GLY A 62 4.60 -8.32 0.57
C GLY A 62 3.38 -7.90 1.38
N TYR A 63 3.12 -6.61 1.54
CA TYR A 63 2.17 -6.08 2.51
C TYR A 63 0.86 -6.86 2.49
N GLU A 64 0.38 -7.32 3.65
CA GLU A 64 -0.88 -8.00 3.78
C GLU A 64 -1.59 -7.49 5.04
N GLU A 65 -2.85 -7.08 4.89
CA GLU A 65 -3.68 -6.63 6.00
C GLU A 65 -5.12 -7.12 5.80
N VAL A 66 -5.76 -7.56 6.88
CA VAL A 66 -7.22 -7.75 6.92
C VAL A 66 -7.83 -6.60 7.70
N CYS A 67 -8.71 -5.84 7.06
CA CYS A 67 -9.26 -4.61 7.62
C CYS A 67 -10.69 -4.34 7.11
N ILE A 68 -11.28 -3.23 7.56
CA ILE A 68 -12.49 -2.68 6.93
C ILE A 68 -12.09 -1.75 5.78
N ALA A 69 -12.64 -2.00 4.60
CA ALA A 69 -12.61 -1.08 3.47
C ALA A 69 -13.85 -0.20 3.46
N SER A 70 -13.70 1.01 2.91
CA SER A 70 -14.81 1.82 2.45
C SER A 70 -14.54 2.40 1.06
N TRP A 71 -15.30 3.40 0.65
CA TRP A 71 -15.11 4.09 -0.62
C TRP A 71 -15.37 5.58 -0.50
N TYR A 72 -14.75 6.37 -1.37
CA TYR A 72 -14.94 7.83 -1.41
C TYR A 72 -16.37 8.18 -1.81
N GLY A 73 -17.10 8.82 -0.91
CA GLY A 73 -18.44 9.32 -1.18
C GLY A 73 -18.50 10.40 -2.28
N PRO A 74 -19.69 10.95 -2.55
CA PRO A 74 -19.85 12.08 -3.46
C PRO A 74 -18.99 13.29 -3.04
N GLY A 75 -18.48 14.06 -4.01
CA GLY A 75 -17.79 15.34 -3.77
C GLY A 75 -16.26 15.28 -3.72
N PHE A 76 -15.65 14.10 -3.86
CA PHE A 76 -14.19 13.97 -3.94
C PHE A 76 -13.64 14.10 -5.37
N HIS A 77 -14.45 13.82 -6.39
CA HIS A 77 -14.03 13.85 -7.79
C HIS A 77 -13.40 15.20 -8.15
N GLN A 78 -12.28 15.16 -8.86
CA GLN A 78 -11.46 16.31 -9.27
C GLN A 78 -10.69 17.02 -8.13
N ASN A 79 -10.73 16.52 -6.90
CA ASN A 79 -9.85 17.01 -5.85
C ASN A 79 -8.42 16.48 -6.01
N GLN A 80 -7.44 17.21 -5.49
CA GLN A 80 -6.05 16.78 -5.49
C GLN A 80 -5.82 15.74 -4.38
N SER A 81 -5.24 14.61 -4.74
CA SER A 81 -4.81 13.55 -3.82
C SER A 81 -3.42 13.82 -3.22
N SER A 82 -3.05 13.04 -2.21
CA SER A 82 -1.72 13.12 -1.57
C SER A 82 -0.56 12.77 -2.50
N SER A 83 -0.80 12.07 -3.61
CA SER A 83 0.21 11.86 -4.67
C SER A 83 0.43 13.10 -5.54
N GLY A 84 -0.44 14.10 -5.42
CA GLY A 84 -0.52 15.26 -6.29
C GLY A 84 -1.39 15.05 -7.53
N GLU A 85 -1.86 13.82 -7.79
CA GLU A 85 -2.77 13.50 -8.88
C GLU A 85 -4.19 14.01 -8.59
N ILE A 86 -4.91 14.42 -9.64
CA ILE A 86 -6.33 14.71 -9.57
C ILE A 86 -7.11 13.38 -9.45
N TYR A 87 -7.93 13.27 -8.43
CA TYR A 87 -8.72 12.08 -8.17
C TYR A 87 -9.85 11.92 -9.19
N ASP A 88 -9.80 10.81 -9.94
CA ASP A 88 -10.88 10.34 -10.80
C ASP A 88 -11.64 9.20 -10.11
N MET A 89 -12.94 9.38 -9.89
CA MET A 89 -13.78 8.36 -9.26
C MET A 89 -14.00 7.13 -10.15
N HIS A 90 -13.73 7.27 -11.45
CA HIS A 90 -13.84 6.20 -12.43
C HIS A 90 -12.54 5.40 -12.62
N ASP A 91 -11.42 5.86 -12.05
CA ASP A 91 -10.15 5.14 -12.04
C ASP A 91 -10.11 4.10 -10.91
N PHE A 92 -9.29 3.07 -11.06
CA PHE A 92 -9.04 2.05 -10.03
C PHE A 92 -7.95 2.51 -9.05
N THR A 93 -8.32 3.41 -8.15
CA THR A 93 -7.43 4.01 -7.16
C THR A 93 -7.95 3.87 -5.74
N ALA A 94 -7.09 4.08 -4.75
CA ALA A 94 -7.46 4.05 -3.33
C ALA A 94 -6.56 4.94 -2.45
N ALA A 95 -7.10 5.33 -1.30
CA ALA A 95 -6.34 5.88 -0.17
C ALA A 95 -5.86 4.76 0.75
N HIS A 96 -4.62 4.85 1.22
CA HIS A 96 -4.11 3.99 2.29
C HIS A 96 -3.23 4.78 3.27
N LYS A 97 -3.26 4.41 4.56
CA LYS A 97 -2.59 5.13 5.65
C LYS A 97 -1.07 5.15 5.50
N ILE A 98 -0.48 3.99 5.20
CA ILE A 98 0.97 3.79 5.32
C ILE A 98 1.62 3.15 4.10
N LEU A 99 0.88 2.77 3.07
CA LEU A 99 1.50 2.17 1.88
C LEU A 99 2.20 3.26 1.07
N PRO A 100 3.36 2.99 0.44
CA PRO A 100 3.94 3.90 -0.54
C PRO A 100 2.91 4.33 -1.59
N LEU A 101 2.92 5.61 -1.96
CA LEU A 101 2.10 6.05 -3.09
C LEU A 101 2.65 5.42 -4.37
N GLY A 102 1.74 5.06 -5.28
CA GLY A 102 2.04 4.28 -6.49
C GLY A 102 1.93 2.77 -6.30
N THR A 103 1.84 2.27 -5.07
CA THR A 103 1.67 0.83 -4.79
C THR A 103 0.41 0.29 -5.44
N TYR A 104 0.50 -0.84 -6.13
CA TYR A 104 -0.69 -1.61 -6.52
C TYR A 104 -1.04 -2.62 -5.43
N VAL A 105 -2.32 -2.76 -5.12
CA VAL A 105 -2.82 -3.74 -4.16
C VAL A 105 -3.99 -4.53 -4.76
N LEU A 106 -4.05 -5.82 -4.45
CA LEU A 106 -5.24 -6.65 -4.60
C LEU A 106 -6.09 -6.49 -3.35
N VAL A 107 -7.34 -6.11 -3.53
CA VAL A 107 -8.32 -5.98 -2.46
C VAL A 107 -9.36 -7.07 -2.65
N LYS A 108 -9.37 -8.05 -1.75
CA LYS A 108 -10.34 -9.14 -1.73
C LYS A 108 -11.41 -8.87 -0.70
N ASN A 109 -12.66 -8.87 -1.11
CA ASN A 109 -13.79 -8.83 -0.21
C ASN A 109 -14.04 -10.24 0.35
N LEU A 110 -13.94 -10.37 1.67
CA LEU A 110 -14.04 -11.67 2.36
C LEU A 110 -15.48 -12.17 2.49
N GLU A 111 -16.48 -11.33 2.23
CA GLU A 111 -17.90 -11.68 2.32
C GLU A 111 -18.45 -12.26 1.01
N ASN A 112 -17.93 -11.81 -0.14
CA ASN A 112 -18.44 -12.20 -1.46
C ASN A 112 -17.36 -12.79 -2.39
N ASN A 113 -16.11 -12.90 -1.93
CA ASN A 113 -14.94 -13.38 -2.67
C ASN A 113 -14.59 -12.60 -3.95
N LYS A 114 -15.19 -11.43 -4.17
CA LYS A 114 -14.80 -10.54 -5.27
C LYS A 114 -13.45 -9.89 -4.95
N GLU A 115 -12.72 -9.58 -6.00
CA GLU A 115 -11.39 -8.99 -5.90
C GLU A 115 -11.25 -7.83 -6.88
N VAL A 116 -10.49 -6.81 -6.50
CA VAL A 116 -10.18 -5.69 -7.38
C VAL A 116 -8.74 -5.27 -7.16
N VAL A 117 -8.05 -4.89 -8.24
CA VAL A 117 -6.72 -4.31 -8.15
C VAL A 117 -6.83 -2.80 -8.22
N VAL A 118 -6.19 -2.10 -7.28
CA VAL A 118 -6.18 -0.63 -7.22
C VAL A 118 -4.78 -0.10 -6.99
N ARG A 119 -4.53 1.12 -7.45
CA ARG A 119 -3.31 1.86 -7.13
C ARG A 119 -3.53 2.80 -5.95
N ILE A 120 -2.63 2.76 -4.97
CA ILE A 120 -2.61 3.70 -3.85
C ILE A 120 -2.11 5.04 -4.35
N ASN A 121 -2.96 6.06 -4.38
CA ASN A 121 -2.59 7.41 -4.82
C ASN A 121 -2.92 8.48 -3.78
N ASP A 122 -3.50 8.10 -2.64
CA ASP A 122 -3.89 9.02 -1.59
C ASP A 122 -3.63 8.48 -0.17
N ARG A 123 -3.80 9.34 0.84
CA ARG A 123 -3.65 9.05 2.26
C ARG A 123 -5.01 9.02 2.95
N GLY A 124 -5.14 8.13 3.93
CA GLY A 124 -6.40 7.86 4.64
C GLY A 124 -6.79 6.39 4.53
N PRO A 125 -8.02 6.00 4.92
CA PRO A 125 -8.99 6.78 5.70
C PRO A 125 -8.45 7.19 7.08
N PHE A 126 -8.91 8.31 7.64
CA PHE A 126 -8.56 8.72 9.02
C PHE A 126 -9.65 8.40 10.05
N VAL A 127 -10.53 7.45 9.72
CA VAL A 127 -11.50 6.90 10.67
C VAL A 127 -10.92 5.63 11.28
N GLU A 128 -11.22 5.42 12.56
CA GLU A 128 -10.80 4.22 13.28
C GLU A 128 -11.35 2.95 12.59
N ASP A 129 -10.59 1.86 12.67
CA ASP A 129 -10.88 0.54 12.10
C ASP A 129 -10.96 0.38 10.57
N ARG A 130 -10.85 1.47 9.79
CA ARG A 130 -10.73 1.40 8.32
C ARG A 130 -9.26 1.47 7.87
N CYS A 131 -8.85 0.66 6.89
CA CYS A 131 -7.48 0.74 6.35
C CYS A 131 -7.39 1.27 4.92
N ILE A 132 -8.46 1.14 4.13
CA ILE A 132 -8.46 1.49 2.70
C ILE A 132 -9.77 2.14 2.27
N ASP A 133 -9.68 3.23 1.50
CA ASP A 133 -10.82 3.90 0.88
C ASP A 133 -10.69 3.79 -0.64
N LEU A 134 -11.60 3.04 -1.26
CA LEU A 134 -11.60 2.75 -2.69
C LEU A 134 -12.25 3.88 -3.50
N SER A 135 -11.85 4.01 -4.76
CA SER A 135 -12.63 4.77 -5.73
C SER A 135 -14.02 4.18 -5.97
N TYR A 136 -14.92 4.97 -6.54
CA TYR A 136 -16.26 4.49 -6.89
C TYR A 136 -16.21 3.30 -7.87
N ALA A 137 -15.37 3.36 -8.91
CA ALA A 137 -15.20 2.25 -9.84
C ALA A 137 -14.71 0.98 -9.16
N ALA A 138 -13.69 1.08 -8.32
CA ALA A 138 -13.15 -0.08 -7.60
C ALA A 138 -14.16 -0.67 -6.59
N ALA A 139 -14.89 0.19 -5.88
CA ALA A 139 -15.93 -0.22 -4.94
C ALA A 139 -17.12 -0.88 -5.63
N LYS A 140 -17.48 -0.42 -6.84
CA LYS A 140 -18.50 -1.04 -7.69
C LYS A 140 -18.09 -2.45 -8.11
N GLU A 141 -16.86 -2.61 -8.57
CA GLU A 141 -16.31 -3.91 -8.97
C GLU A 141 -16.26 -4.88 -7.78
N LEU A 142 -15.75 -4.41 -6.62
CA LEU A 142 -15.67 -5.18 -5.39
C LEU A 142 -17.04 -5.50 -4.76
N GLY A 143 -18.11 -4.85 -5.24
CA GLY A 143 -19.48 -5.08 -4.81
C GLY A 143 -19.81 -4.49 -3.44
N ILE A 144 -19.23 -3.34 -3.08
CA ILE A 144 -19.42 -2.71 -1.76
C ILE A 144 -20.21 -1.40 -1.81
N ILE A 145 -20.62 -0.92 -2.99
CA ILE A 145 -21.36 0.36 -3.14
C ILE A 145 -22.62 0.42 -2.26
N GLY A 146 -23.42 -0.64 -2.23
CA GLY A 146 -24.66 -0.65 -1.44
C GLY A 146 -24.43 -0.67 0.07
N LYS A 147 -23.52 -1.55 0.56
CA LYS A 147 -23.20 -1.67 1.99
C LYS A 147 -22.33 -0.51 2.51
N GLY A 148 -21.58 0.15 1.63
CA GLY A 148 -20.61 1.18 1.98
C GLY A 148 -19.30 0.65 2.55
N LEU A 149 -19.36 -0.44 3.32
CA LEU A 149 -18.23 -1.08 3.99
C LEU A 149 -18.14 -2.56 3.64
N ALA A 150 -16.93 -3.11 3.74
CA ALA A 150 -16.71 -4.56 3.70
C ALA A 150 -15.45 -4.95 4.48
N LYS A 151 -15.46 -6.15 5.05
CA LYS A 151 -14.22 -6.77 5.54
C LYS A 151 -13.40 -7.26 4.35
N VAL A 152 -12.20 -6.72 4.18
CA VAL A 152 -11.32 -7.03 3.05
C VAL A 152 -9.98 -7.58 3.52
N LYS A 153 -9.33 -8.30 2.61
CA LYS A 153 -7.90 -8.59 2.65
C LYS A 153 -7.22 -7.74 1.59
N VAL A 154 -6.30 -6.87 1.99
CA VAL A 154 -5.46 -6.03 1.13
C VAL A 154 -4.10 -6.69 1.00
N ILE A 155 -3.64 -6.92 -0.22
CA ILE A 155 -2.36 -7.54 -0.52
C ILE A 155 -1.61 -6.63 -1.48
N ALA A 156 -0.42 -6.14 -1.12
CA ALA A 156 0.41 -5.43 -2.07
C ALA A 156 0.92 -6.36 -3.16
N LEU A 157 0.78 -5.89 -4.38
CA LEU A 157 1.27 -6.52 -5.57
C LEU A 157 2.65 -5.96 -5.86
N SER A 158 3.61 -6.85 -6.08
CA SER A 158 4.91 -6.49 -6.61
C SER A 158 4.80 -6.00 -8.06
N GLU A 159 5.92 -5.59 -8.66
CA GLU A 159 5.99 -5.19 -10.07
C GLU A 159 5.29 -6.23 -10.96
N GLY A 160 4.12 -5.85 -11.45
CA GLY A 160 3.32 -6.63 -12.38
C GLY A 160 3.81 -6.36 -13.79
N ILE A 161 4.11 -7.42 -14.53
CA ILE A 161 4.34 -7.33 -15.96
C ILE A 161 2.99 -7.56 -16.66
N LEU A 162 2.62 -6.68 -17.59
CA LEU A 162 1.47 -6.91 -18.45
C LEU A 162 1.77 -8.07 -19.41
N THR A 163 0.90 -9.07 -19.45
CA THR A 163 0.99 -10.23 -20.35
C THR A 163 -0.31 -10.39 -21.14
N ASP A 164 -0.29 -11.19 -22.20
CA ASP A 164 -1.45 -11.48 -23.06
C ASP A 164 -2.63 -12.12 -22.30
N GLY A 165 -2.39 -12.68 -21.10
CA GLY A 165 -3.39 -13.26 -20.20
C GLY A 165 -3.81 -12.37 -19.02
N GLY A 166 -3.35 -11.11 -18.97
CA GLY A 166 -3.54 -10.19 -17.85
C GLY A 166 -2.22 -9.80 -17.16
N ILE A 167 -2.29 -9.22 -15.97
CA ILE A 167 -1.09 -8.81 -15.23
C ILE A 167 -0.48 -10.04 -14.54
N ALA A 168 0.76 -10.39 -14.90
CA ALA A 168 1.54 -11.43 -14.24
C ALA A 168 2.51 -10.79 -13.23
N TYR A 169 2.37 -11.15 -11.97
CA TYR A 169 3.15 -10.58 -10.87
C TYR A 169 4.48 -11.32 -10.68
N LYS A 170 5.60 -10.59 -10.69
CA LYS A 170 6.93 -11.13 -10.38
C LYS A 170 7.42 -10.62 -9.04
N ASN A 171 8.18 -11.43 -8.30
CA ASN A 171 8.83 -11.03 -7.05
C ASN A 171 7.84 -10.56 -5.97
N ILE A 172 6.79 -11.33 -5.64
CA ILE A 172 5.95 -11.08 -4.45
C ILE A 172 6.73 -11.56 -3.22
N PRO A 173 7.27 -10.67 -2.38
CA PRO A 173 8.16 -11.13 -1.31
C PRO A 173 7.30 -11.39 -0.07
N ASN A 174 7.67 -12.40 0.69
CA ASN A 174 6.85 -12.88 1.79
C ASN A 174 7.06 -12.02 3.05
N ILE A 175 6.41 -10.87 3.17
CA ILE A 175 6.54 -10.03 4.39
C ILE A 175 5.67 -10.47 5.54
N LYS A 176 4.77 -11.43 5.35
CA LYS A 176 4.24 -12.13 6.51
C LYS A 176 5.38 -12.76 7.30
N PHE A 177 6.44 -13.21 6.61
CA PHE A 177 7.60 -13.86 7.21
C PHE A 177 8.94 -13.15 6.91
N ARG A 178 9.30 -12.16 7.72
CA ARG A 178 10.58 -11.41 7.67
C ARG A 178 11.05 -11.11 9.08
N GLU A 179 12.33 -10.79 9.26
CA GLU A 179 12.80 -10.36 10.57
C GLU A 179 12.31 -8.93 10.86
N PHE A 180 11.43 -8.79 11.84
CA PHE A 180 10.92 -7.49 12.29
C PHE A 180 11.67 -7.00 13.51
N TYR A 181 11.96 -5.70 13.53
CA TYR A 181 12.66 -5.04 14.63
C TYR A 181 11.94 -3.77 15.06
N LEU A 182 12.11 -3.39 16.32
CA LEU A 182 11.72 -2.10 16.87
C LEU A 182 12.96 -1.20 16.92
N GLN A 183 12.95 -0.08 16.18
CA GLN A 183 14.02 0.92 16.30
C GLN A 183 13.79 1.78 17.53
N VAL A 184 14.64 1.61 18.53
CA VAL A 184 14.49 2.21 19.87
C VAL A 184 15.37 3.43 20.11
N GLY A 185 16.36 3.67 19.25
CA GLY A 185 17.21 4.85 19.33
C GLY A 185 18.00 5.11 18.05
N ALA A 186 18.47 6.35 17.89
CA ALA A 186 19.37 6.75 16.81
C ALA A 186 20.38 7.77 17.36
N PHE A 187 21.67 7.48 17.22
CA PHE A 187 22.74 8.26 17.85
C PHE A 187 23.74 8.73 16.81
N LYS A 188 24.25 9.95 16.94
CA LYS A 188 25.41 10.40 16.13
C LYS A 188 26.73 9.76 16.59
N CYS A 189 26.83 9.40 17.87
CA CYS A 189 28.00 8.77 18.45
C CYS A 189 27.78 7.26 18.61
N TYR A 190 28.67 6.46 18.01
CA TYR A 190 28.61 5.00 18.06
C TYR A 190 28.64 4.46 19.50
N GLN A 191 29.45 5.05 20.38
CA GLN A 191 29.58 4.58 21.77
C GLN A 191 28.26 4.69 22.54
N ASN A 192 27.43 5.71 22.26
CA ASN A 192 26.12 5.84 22.89
C ASN A 192 25.15 4.79 22.38
N ALA A 193 25.18 4.49 21.08
CA ALA A 193 24.41 3.38 20.51
C ALA A 193 24.85 2.03 21.09
N LEU A 194 26.16 1.82 21.27
CA LEU A 194 26.72 0.61 21.86
C LEU A 194 26.29 0.43 23.32
N LYS A 195 26.33 1.50 24.13
CA LYS A 195 25.82 1.46 25.52
C LYS A 195 24.36 1.03 25.56
N LEU A 196 23.50 1.63 24.72
CA LEU A 196 22.09 1.24 24.66
C LEU A 196 21.94 -0.21 24.19
N LYS A 197 22.66 -0.64 23.15
CA LYS A 197 22.64 -2.03 22.68
C LYS A 197 22.96 -3.01 23.80
N LEU A 198 24.09 -2.80 24.50
CA LEU A 198 24.53 -3.70 25.59
C LEU A 198 23.53 -3.75 26.75
N GLU A 199 22.89 -2.64 27.08
CA GLU A 199 21.82 -2.62 28.10
C GLU A 199 20.58 -3.40 27.65
N LEU A 200 20.22 -3.31 26.36
CA LEU A 200 19.07 -4.01 25.81
C LEU A 200 19.32 -5.50 25.60
N GLU A 201 20.55 -5.92 25.32
CA GLU A 201 20.92 -7.33 25.18
C GLU A 201 20.77 -8.12 26.50
N LYS A 202 20.57 -7.44 27.64
CA LYS A 202 20.19 -8.08 28.91
C LYS A 202 18.74 -8.57 28.93
N GLU A 203 17.87 -7.97 28.11
CA GLU A 203 16.42 -8.19 28.10
C GLU A 203 15.93 -8.80 26.77
N PHE A 204 16.64 -8.51 25.67
CA PHE A 204 16.24 -8.89 24.33
C PHE A 204 17.27 -9.82 23.67
N GLU A 205 16.77 -10.90 23.09
CA GLU A 205 17.59 -11.96 22.47
C GLU A 205 18.48 -11.45 21.34
N LYS A 206 18.00 -10.49 20.54
CA LYS A 206 18.73 -9.95 19.39
C LYS A 206 18.58 -8.44 19.29
N VAL A 207 19.69 -7.73 19.40
CA VAL A 207 19.77 -6.26 19.29
C VAL A 207 20.86 -5.86 18.31
N ASN A 208 20.51 -5.04 17.33
CA ASN A 208 21.40 -4.63 16.24
C ASN A 208 21.69 -3.13 16.30
N ILE A 209 22.87 -2.76 15.81
CA ILE A 209 23.18 -1.37 15.44
C ILE A 209 23.27 -1.31 13.93
N GLU A 210 22.39 -0.53 13.32
CA GLU A 210 22.40 -0.26 11.89
C GLU A 210 22.91 1.15 11.63
N THR A 211 23.73 1.31 10.58
CA THR A 211 24.16 2.64 10.14
C THR A 211 23.10 3.26 9.23
N PHE A 212 22.87 4.55 9.40
CA PHE A 212 21.98 5.32 8.56
C PHE A 212 22.54 6.71 8.34
N GLN A 213 22.71 7.11 7.07
CA GLN A 213 23.24 8.42 6.73
C GLN A 213 22.10 9.37 6.33
N LYS A 214 22.10 10.57 6.91
CA LYS A 214 21.19 11.67 6.56
C LYS A 214 21.95 12.99 6.60
N ASP A 215 21.85 13.79 5.54
CA ASP A 215 22.48 15.11 5.43
C ASP A 215 23.99 15.09 5.79
N ASN A 216 24.73 14.15 5.19
CA ASN A 216 26.16 13.87 5.47
C ASN A 216 26.49 13.50 6.94
N THR A 217 25.49 13.26 7.78
CA THR A 217 25.67 12.79 9.16
C THR A 217 25.34 11.31 9.24
N ILE A 218 26.24 10.52 9.82
CA ILE A 218 25.99 9.10 10.12
C ILE A 218 25.28 9.01 11.47
N PHE A 219 24.21 8.22 11.50
CA PHE A 219 23.48 7.82 12.68
C PHE A 219 23.62 6.32 12.88
N TYR A 220 23.74 5.90 14.14
CA TYR A 220 23.77 4.53 14.59
C TYR A 220 22.42 4.23 15.24
N ARG A 221 21.60 3.45 14.54
CA ARG A 221 20.23 3.10 14.93
C ARG A 221 20.25 1.80 15.71
N VAL A 222 19.77 1.84 16.94
CA VAL A 222 19.64 0.66 17.79
C VAL A 222 18.28 0.03 17.54
N GLN A 223 18.27 -1.25 17.22
CA GLN A 223 17.09 -2.00 16.79
C GLN A 223 16.97 -3.31 17.57
N VAL A 224 15.80 -3.58 18.13
CA VAL A 224 15.51 -4.78 18.91
C VAL A 224 14.67 -5.72 18.06
N TYR A 225 15.08 -6.97 17.88
CA TYR A 225 14.29 -7.96 17.15
C TYR A 225 13.00 -8.28 17.90
N LEU A 226 11.91 -8.46 17.17
CA LEU A 226 10.60 -8.78 17.73
C LEU A 226 10.11 -10.16 17.30
N SER A 227 9.98 -10.39 16.00
CA SER A 227 9.41 -11.63 15.46
C SER A 227 9.76 -11.79 13.99
N ASN A 228 9.65 -13.02 13.51
CA ASN A 228 9.67 -13.31 12.09
C ASN A 228 8.28 -13.19 11.44
N ASP A 229 7.23 -12.96 12.22
CA ASP A 229 5.85 -12.78 11.77
C ASP A 229 5.35 -11.35 12.04
N LEU A 230 4.76 -10.72 11.03
CA LEU A 230 4.33 -9.31 11.09
C LEU A 230 3.30 -9.05 12.19
N ASN A 231 2.28 -9.91 12.33
CA ASN A 231 1.21 -9.70 13.32
C ASN A 231 1.75 -9.80 14.74
N SER A 232 2.61 -10.78 14.96
CA SER A 232 3.31 -10.96 16.23
C SER A 232 4.22 -9.77 16.53
N ALA A 233 4.95 -9.26 15.52
CA ALA A 233 5.80 -8.09 15.65
C ALA A 233 5.02 -6.81 15.97
N LEU A 234 3.86 -6.59 15.33
CA LEU A 234 2.99 -5.44 15.60
C LEU A 234 2.47 -5.44 17.05
N LYS A 235 2.00 -6.60 17.53
CA LYS A 235 1.53 -6.75 18.92
C LYS A 235 2.64 -6.45 19.93
N LEU A 236 3.82 -7.04 19.73
CA LEU A 236 4.99 -6.81 20.58
C LEU A 236 5.45 -5.35 20.54
N ALA A 237 5.42 -4.72 19.36
CA ALA A 237 5.76 -3.31 19.21
C ALA A 237 4.80 -2.40 19.99
N GLU A 238 3.50 -2.66 19.97
CA GLU A 238 2.53 -1.89 20.76
C GLU A 238 2.78 -2.02 22.27
N GLU A 239 3.01 -3.23 22.75
CA GLU A 239 3.30 -3.51 24.17
C GLU A 239 4.57 -2.74 24.62
N LEU A 240 5.65 -2.86 23.84
CA LEU A 240 6.92 -2.20 24.12
C LEU A 240 6.84 -0.67 24.03
N LYS A 241 6.03 -0.13 23.11
CA LYS A 241 5.80 1.32 22.96
C LYS A 241 4.95 1.90 24.09
N ARG A 242 3.96 1.15 24.60
CA ARG A 242 3.18 1.55 25.78
C ARG A 242 4.04 1.63 27.04
N GLY A 243 5.03 0.74 27.16
CA GLY A 243 5.99 0.73 28.25
C GLY A 243 7.17 1.68 28.03
N LYS A 244 8.28 1.10 27.58
CA LYS A 244 9.63 1.68 27.65
C LYS A 244 9.99 2.55 26.45
N PHE A 245 9.46 2.24 25.26
CA PHE A 245 9.94 2.82 23.99
C PHE A 245 8.89 3.66 23.26
N LYS A 246 8.36 4.70 23.92
CA LYS A 246 7.24 5.51 23.42
C LYS A 246 7.44 6.10 22.01
N SER A 247 8.68 6.46 21.66
CA SER A 247 9.05 7.04 20.36
C SER A 247 9.57 6.03 19.34
N ALA A 248 9.56 4.74 19.66
CA ALA A 248 10.07 3.71 18.76
C ALA A 248 9.08 3.36 17.65
N PHE A 249 9.62 2.82 16.56
CA PHE A 249 8.84 2.41 15.40
C PHE A 249 9.36 1.09 14.82
N LEU A 250 8.45 0.33 14.21
CA LEU A 250 8.73 -0.96 13.62
C LEU A 250 9.50 -0.78 12.30
N VAL A 251 10.46 -1.67 12.05
CA VAL A 251 11.21 -1.79 10.80
C VAL A 251 11.29 -3.27 10.41
N ALA A 252 11.23 -3.56 9.11
CA ALA A 252 11.38 -4.90 8.56
C ALA A 252 12.75 -5.05 7.90
N LYS A 253 13.35 -6.23 7.97
CA LYS A 253 14.60 -6.60 7.29
C LYS A 253 14.44 -7.79 6.37
#